data_AF-K9X884-F1
#
_entry.id   AF-K9X884-F1
#
_cell.length_a   1.000
_cell.length_b   1.000
_cell.length_c   1.000
_cell.angle_alpha   90.00
_cell.angle_beta   90.00
_cell.angle_gamma   90.00
#
_symmetry.space_group_name_H-M   'P 1'
#
loop_
_entity.id
_entity.type
_entity.pdbx_description
1 polymer ?
#
loop_
_entity_poly.entity_id
_entity_poly.type
_entity_poly.pdbx_seq_one_letter_code
_entity_poly.pdbx_strand_id
1 'polypeptide(L)'
;MNAQLDSAIVRISKANGQVVGAGFLVSEKYLITCAHVVNAALSQPLEATEQPTGEISLDFPLIQPPEKLKARVIHWYPVKDSTSTSEISDIAVLELSTKPSVQAKKVRLVTADNLWGHPFQVFGFPVRRDAGVWTSGELRRPISGGRVQMQVVQQTAYRIESGFSGSPVWDENLDGIVGMTVTAEKSRERL
;
A
#
# COMPACT_ATOMS: atom_id res chain seq x y z
N MET A 1 13.85 8.01 -11.83
CA MET A 1 13.74 6.96 -10.80
C MET A 1 13.92 7.63 -9.46
N ASN A 2 12.93 7.51 -8.58
CA ASN A 2 13.00 8.11 -7.26
C ASN A 2 13.55 7.07 -6.26
N ALA A 3 14.86 7.09 -6.04
CA ALA A 3 15.55 6.13 -5.20
C ALA A 3 14.99 6.05 -3.77
N GLN A 4 14.37 7.13 -3.26
CA GLN A 4 13.73 7.14 -1.96
C GLN A 4 12.44 6.33 -1.94
N LEU A 5 11.61 6.44 -2.99
CA LEU A 5 10.39 5.65 -3.12
C LEU A 5 10.71 4.17 -3.29
N ASP A 6 11.64 3.86 -4.20
CA ASP A 6 12.02 2.49 -4.55
C ASP A 6 12.46 1.71 -3.29
N SER A 7 13.31 2.32 -2.48
CA SER A 7 13.86 1.72 -1.26
C SER A 7 12.92 1.75 -0.05
N ALA A 8 11.73 2.33 -0.17
CA ALA A 8 10.73 2.35 0.89
C ALA A 8 9.62 1.32 0.71
N ILE A 9 9.38 0.89 -0.53
CA ILE A 9 8.30 -0.04 -0.88
C ILE A 9 8.62 -1.42 -0.31
N VAL A 10 7.63 -2.02 0.35
CA VAL A 10 7.68 -3.41 0.78
C VAL A 10 6.64 -4.24 0.08
N ARG A 11 6.97 -5.50 -0.14
CA ARG A 11 6.07 -6.55 -0.62
C ARG A 11 5.66 -7.41 0.56
N ILE A 12 4.37 -7.57 0.75
CA ILE A 12 3.81 -8.35 1.87
C ILE A 12 3.33 -9.70 1.35
N SER A 13 3.73 -10.76 2.06
CA SER A 13 3.44 -12.13 1.68
C SER A 13 2.86 -12.96 2.83
N LYS A 14 2.06 -13.95 2.47
CA LYS A 14 1.67 -15.04 3.36
C LYS A 14 2.89 -15.87 3.76
N ALA A 15 2.73 -16.69 4.81
CA ALA A 15 3.75 -17.63 5.25
C ALA A 15 4.22 -18.62 4.15
N ASN A 16 3.36 -18.94 3.17
CA ASN A 16 3.69 -19.77 2.02
C ASN A 16 4.40 -19.02 0.87
N GLY A 17 4.72 -17.73 1.05
CA GLY A 17 5.39 -16.89 0.05
C GLY A 17 4.45 -16.18 -0.93
N GLN A 18 3.16 -16.50 -0.95
CA GLN A 18 2.19 -15.82 -1.82
C GLN A 18 2.11 -14.33 -1.48
N VAL A 19 2.37 -13.47 -2.47
CA VAL A 19 2.22 -12.02 -2.33
C VAL A 19 0.75 -11.64 -2.22
N VAL A 20 0.42 -10.76 -1.28
CA VAL A 20 -0.96 -10.31 -1.01
C VAL A 20 -1.15 -8.80 -1.11
N GLY A 21 -0.07 -8.03 -1.14
CA GLY A 21 -0.13 -6.58 -1.26
C GLY A 21 1.21 -5.92 -1.02
N ALA A 22 1.15 -4.60 -0.85
CA ALA A 22 2.30 -3.75 -0.63
C ALA A 22 2.20 -3.01 0.69
N GLY A 23 3.29 -2.37 1.07
CA GLY A 23 3.35 -1.38 2.13
C GLY A 23 4.51 -0.43 1.87
N PHE A 24 4.75 0.50 2.79
CA PHE A 24 5.89 1.39 2.67
C PHE A 24 6.41 1.89 4.01
N LEU A 25 7.72 2.11 4.06
CA LEU A 25 8.45 2.54 5.26
C LEU A 25 8.27 4.04 5.51
N VAL A 26 7.75 4.41 6.68
CA VAL A 26 7.50 5.81 7.08
C VAL A 26 8.42 6.30 8.20
N SER A 27 9.12 5.38 8.87
CA SER A 27 10.13 5.69 9.89
C SER A 27 11.30 4.71 9.80
N GLU A 28 12.23 4.69 10.76
CA GLU A 28 13.26 3.65 10.78
C GLU A 28 12.74 2.23 11.05
N LYS A 29 11.52 2.09 11.58
CA LYS A 29 10.95 0.80 11.99
C LYS A 29 9.46 0.63 11.69
N TYR A 30 8.78 1.69 11.25
CA TYR A 30 7.33 1.68 11.05
C TYR A 30 6.96 1.68 9.58
N LEU A 31 6.02 0.82 9.23
CA LEU A 31 5.45 0.68 7.90
C LEU A 31 3.96 0.99 7.94
N ILE A 32 3.42 1.47 6.83
CA ILE A 32 1.98 1.60 6.60
C ILE A 32 1.55 0.64 5.49
N THR A 33 0.39 0.01 5.67
CA THR A 33 -0.30 -0.81 4.66
C THR A 33 -1.80 -0.80 4.92
N CYS A 34 -2.57 -1.50 4.08
CA CYS A 34 -4.00 -1.74 4.29
C CYS A 34 -4.24 -2.80 5.36
N ALA A 35 -5.31 -2.64 6.14
CA ALA A 35 -5.70 -3.62 7.15
C ALA A 35 -6.07 -4.97 6.50
N HIS A 36 -6.79 -4.95 5.38
CA HIS A 36 -7.15 -6.18 4.67
C HIS A 36 -5.93 -6.93 4.10
N VAL A 37 -4.83 -6.24 3.79
CA VAL A 37 -3.57 -6.87 3.35
C VAL A 37 -2.94 -7.66 4.50
N VAL A 38 -3.01 -7.14 5.72
CA VAL A 38 -2.56 -7.86 6.92
C VAL A 38 -3.41 -9.11 7.16
N ASN A 39 -4.74 -8.98 7.11
CA ASN A 39 -5.65 -10.11 7.23
C ASN A 39 -5.35 -11.17 6.15
N ALA A 40 -5.16 -10.75 4.90
CA ALA A 40 -4.78 -11.64 3.81
C ALA A 40 -3.44 -12.35 4.07
N ALA A 41 -2.43 -11.65 4.59
CA ALA A 41 -1.11 -12.21 4.91
C ALA A 41 -1.20 -13.29 6.00
N LEU A 42 -2.12 -13.11 6.95
CA LEU A 42 -2.37 -14.03 8.05
C LEU A 42 -3.44 -15.08 7.74
N SER A 43 -3.93 -15.13 6.50
CA SER A 43 -5.00 -16.05 6.05
C SER A 43 -6.29 -15.93 6.88
N GLN A 44 -6.61 -14.71 7.31
CA GLN A 44 -7.84 -14.35 8.00
C GLN A 44 -8.87 -13.76 7.01
N PRO A 45 -10.17 -13.67 7.37
CA PRO A 45 -11.15 -12.92 6.59
C PRO A 45 -10.69 -11.48 6.36
N LEU A 46 -10.84 -10.96 5.13
CA LEU A 46 -10.30 -9.64 4.76
C LEU A 46 -10.91 -8.51 5.60
N GLU A 47 -12.16 -8.67 6.00
CA GLU A 47 -12.97 -7.73 6.77
C GLU A 47 -12.92 -8.01 8.28
N ALA A 48 -12.03 -8.90 8.75
CA ALA A 48 -11.86 -9.16 10.18
C ALA A 48 -11.52 -7.87 10.92
N THR A 49 -12.26 -7.59 12.00
CA THR A 49 -12.15 -6.34 12.75
C THR A 49 -11.23 -6.43 13.95
N GLU A 50 -11.02 -7.64 14.48
CA GLU A 50 -10.09 -7.87 15.58
C GLU A 50 -8.65 -7.58 15.16
N GLN A 51 -7.88 -6.91 16.01
CA GLN A 51 -6.48 -6.65 15.73
C GLN A 51 -5.69 -7.97 15.71
N PRO A 52 -5.03 -8.30 14.59
CA PRO A 52 -4.27 -9.52 14.51
C PRO A 52 -2.99 -9.47 15.35
N THR A 53 -2.62 -10.63 15.90
CA THR A 53 -1.41 -10.82 16.73
C THR A 53 -0.28 -11.56 16.00
N GLY A 54 -0.54 -12.08 14.80
CA GLY A 54 0.43 -12.84 14.02
C GLY A 54 1.55 -11.98 13.41
N GLU A 55 2.68 -12.60 13.09
CA GLU A 55 3.78 -11.95 12.40
C GLU A 55 3.55 -11.88 10.89
N ILE A 56 3.69 -10.68 10.34
CA ILE A 56 3.62 -10.40 8.90
C ILE A 56 4.99 -10.63 8.26
N SER A 57 5.03 -11.35 7.14
CA SER A 57 6.26 -11.53 6.35
C SER A 57 6.32 -10.50 5.23
N LEU A 58 7.48 -9.87 5.08
CA LEU A 58 7.70 -8.88 4.03
C LEU A 58 9.14 -8.85 3.55
N ASP A 59 9.36 -8.25 2.38
CA ASP A 59 10.69 -7.85 1.92
C ASP A 59 10.68 -6.50 1.20
N PHE A 60 11.87 -5.93 0.99
CA PHE A 60 12.09 -4.76 0.14
C PHE A 60 12.49 -5.23 -1.26
N PRO A 61 11.56 -5.38 -2.22
CA PRO A 61 11.84 -6.05 -3.50
C PRO A 61 12.75 -5.26 -4.44
N LEU A 62 12.88 -3.95 -4.23
CA LEU A 62 13.73 -3.06 -5.03
C LEU A 62 15.10 -2.81 -4.38
N ILE A 63 15.39 -3.46 -3.25
CA ILE A 63 16.70 -3.46 -2.59
C ILE A 63 17.40 -4.79 -2.88
N GLN A 64 18.69 -4.74 -3.20
CA GLN A 64 19.50 -5.92 -3.54
C GLN A 64 20.71 -6.04 -2.59
N PRO A 65 20.94 -7.22 -1.99
CA PRO A 65 20.11 -8.44 -2.06
C PRO A 65 18.76 -8.27 -1.33
N PRO A 66 17.74 -9.11 -1.62
CA PRO A 66 16.42 -8.98 -1.01
C PRO A 66 16.48 -9.15 0.51
N GLU A 67 15.99 -8.15 1.23
CA GLU A 67 15.97 -8.14 2.69
C GLU A 67 14.61 -8.63 3.20
N LYS A 68 14.56 -9.85 3.74
CA LYS A 68 13.34 -10.43 4.34
C LYS A 68 13.24 -10.06 5.81
N LEU A 69 12.08 -9.57 6.21
CA LEU A 69 11.80 -9.11 7.57
C LEU A 69 10.45 -9.61 8.06
N LYS A 70 10.25 -9.44 9.37
CA LYS A 70 8.99 -9.68 10.06
C LYS A 70 8.51 -8.39 10.70
N ALA A 71 7.20 -8.26 10.79
CA ALA A 71 6.56 -7.12 11.46
C ALA A 71 5.32 -7.56 12.23
N ARG A 72 4.89 -6.74 13.18
CA ARG A 72 3.63 -6.91 13.94
C ARG A 72 2.78 -5.65 13.88
N VAL A 73 1.47 -5.81 13.97
CA VAL A 73 0.54 -4.67 14.02
C VAL A 73 0.66 -3.94 15.35
N ILE A 74 0.85 -2.62 15.29
CA ILE A 74 0.85 -1.75 16.47
C ILE A 74 -0.32 -0.76 16.48
N HIS A 75 -0.85 -0.40 15.30
CA HIS A 75 -2.11 0.34 15.18
C HIS A 75 -2.99 -0.29 14.12
N TRP A 76 -4.27 -0.42 14.44
CA TRP A 76 -5.24 -1.16 13.67
C TRP A 76 -6.51 -0.36 13.43
N TYR A 77 -6.78 -0.08 12.17
CA TYR A 77 -8.02 0.55 11.71
C TYR A 77 -8.65 -0.40 10.69
N PRO A 78 -9.56 -1.30 11.12
CA PRO A 78 -10.09 -2.33 10.24
C PRO A 78 -10.91 -1.76 9.08
N VAL A 79 -11.24 -2.62 8.13
CA VAL A 79 -12.24 -2.30 7.11
C VAL A 79 -13.57 -2.01 7.83
N LYS A 80 -14.22 -0.90 7.49
CA LYS A 80 -15.53 -0.52 8.02
C LYS A 80 -16.53 -0.43 6.88
N ASP A 81 -17.77 -0.84 7.14
CA ASP A 81 -18.87 -0.61 6.22
C ASP A 81 -19.10 0.89 6.02
N SER A 82 -19.30 1.27 4.76
CA SER A 82 -19.22 2.63 4.20
C SER A 82 -20.22 3.68 4.72
N THR A 83 -20.88 3.45 5.86
CA THR A 83 -21.96 4.30 6.38
C THR A 83 -21.45 5.54 7.12
N SER A 84 -20.18 5.56 7.57
CA SER A 84 -19.55 6.73 8.19
C SER A 84 -18.47 7.29 7.26
N THR A 85 -18.71 8.46 6.68
CA THR A 85 -17.85 9.10 5.68
C THR A 85 -16.64 9.82 6.25
N SER A 86 -16.49 9.82 7.59
CA SER A 86 -15.50 10.63 8.31
C SER A 86 -14.48 9.80 9.10
N GLU A 87 -14.55 8.47 9.04
CA GLU A 87 -13.68 7.60 9.85
C GLU A 87 -12.57 6.95 9.02
N ILE A 88 -11.35 7.07 9.53
CA ILE A 88 -10.17 6.34 9.04
C ILE A 88 -10.47 4.83 9.12
N SER A 89 -10.28 4.12 8.00
CA SER A 89 -10.52 2.68 7.87
C SER A 89 -9.54 2.05 6.89
N ASP A 90 -9.39 0.73 7.01
CA ASP A 90 -8.49 -0.08 6.20
C ASP A 90 -7.02 0.37 6.23
N ILE A 91 -6.52 0.69 7.43
CA ILE A 91 -5.13 1.09 7.67
C ILE A 91 -4.53 0.22 8.78
N ALA A 92 -3.32 -0.26 8.55
CA ALA A 92 -2.49 -0.89 9.57
C ALA A 92 -1.12 -0.21 9.63
N VAL A 93 -0.67 0.08 10.85
CA VAL A 93 0.72 0.47 11.12
C VAL A 93 1.44 -0.74 11.68
N LEU A 94 2.54 -1.12 11.02
CA LEU A 94 3.35 -2.27 11.39
C LEU A 94 4.67 -1.79 12.00
N GLU A 95 5.12 -2.47 13.05
CA GLU A 95 6.47 -2.33 13.59
C GLU A 95 7.33 -3.51 13.15
N LEU A 96 8.47 -3.21 12.51
CA LEU A 96 9.48 -4.19 12.15
C LEU A 96 10.13 -4.81 13.40
N SER A 97 10.23 -6.14 13.43
CA SER A 97 10.90 -6.88 14.50
C SER A 97 12.40 -6.56 14.56
N THR A 98 13.02 -6.24 13.43
CA THR A 98 14.42 -5.83 13.30
C THR A 98 14.54 -4.57 12.45
N LYS A 99 15.52 -3.71 12.75
CA LYS A 99 15.78 -2.51 11.93
C LYS A 99 16.19 -2.96 10.51
N PRO A 100 15.63 -2.36 9.44
CA PRO A 100 16.01 -2.70 8.08
C PRO A 100 17.42 -2.16 7.78
N SER A 101 18.01 -2.62 6.69
CA SER A 101 19.31 -2.17 6.20
C SER A 101 19.34 -0.66 5.95
N VAL A 102 20.56 -0.09 5.94
CA VAL A 102 20.75 1.36 5.67
C VAL A 102 20.31 1.77 4.27
N GLN A 103 20.08 0.81 3.37
CA GLN A 103 19.57 1.04 2.02
C GLN A 103 18.06 1.34 2.06
N ALA A 104 17.31 0.79 3.00
CA ALA A 104 15.89 1.10 3.18
C ALA A 104 15.71 2.54 3.66
N LYS A 105 14.96 3.34 2.92
CA LYS A 105 14.70 4.75 3.25
C LYS A 105 13.24 4.95 3.58
N LYS A 106 12.97 5.81 4.57
CA LYS A 106 11.63 6.28 4.86
C LYS A 106 11.16 7.25 3.78
N VAL A 107 9.88 7.20 3.44
CA VAL A 107 9.26 8.22 2.58
C VAL A 107 8.88 9.48 3.37
N ARG A 108 8.66 10.58 2.65
CA ARG A 108 8.01 11.78 3.17
C ARG A 108 6.49 11.68 2.95
N LEU A 109 5.71 11.87 3.99
CA LEU A 109 4.26 12.04 3.89
C LEU A 109 3.94 13.52 3.66
N VAL A 110 3.04 13.81 2.73
CA VAL A 110 2.68 15.18 2.35
C VAL A 110 1.16 15.33 2.38
N THR A 111 0.70 16.44 2.97
CA THR A 111 -0.70 16.87 2.91
C THR A 111 -0.81 18.05 1.95
N ALA A 112 -1.85 18.05 1.13
CA ALA A 112 -2.17 19.14 0.23
C ALA A 112 -3.68 19.32 0.11
N ASP A 113 -4.13 20.56 0.02
CA ASP A 113 -5.56 20.89 -0.09
C ASP A 113 -6.11 20.59 -1.50
N ASN A 114 -5.24 20.57 -2.51
CA ASN A 114 -5.60 20.29 -3.89
C ASN A 114 -4.57 19.36 -4.55
N LEU A 115 -5.04 18.19 -4.97
CA LEU A 115 -4.27 17.19 -5.72
C LEU A 115 -4.77 17.03 -7.17
N TRP A 116 -5.77 17.82 -7.59
CA TRP A 116 -6.39 17.63 -8.90
C TRP A 116 -5.38 17.83 -10.03
N GLY A 117 -5.29 16.83 -10.90
CA GLY A 117 -4.40 16.84 -12.07
C GLY A 117 -2.93 16.58 -11.74
N HIS A 118 -2.59 16.30 -10.47
CA HIS A 118 -1.23 15.94 -10.13
C HIS A 118 -0.87 14.56 -10.71
N PRO A 119 0.28 14.42 -11.37
CA PRO A 119 0.79 13.13 -11.80
C PRO A 119 1.19 12.29 -10.59
N PHE A 120 0.85 11.00 -10.64
CA PHE A 120 1.25 10.04 -9.61
C PHE A 120 2.01 8.85 -10.18
N GLN A 121 2.81 8.23 -9.32
CA GLN A 121 3.39 6.90 -9.53
C GLN A 121 2.98 5.96 -8.39
N VAL A 122 2.79 4.70 -8.73
CA VAL A 122 2.50 3.64 -7.77
C VAL A 122 3.17 2.34 -8.24
N PHE A 123 3.67 1.55 -7.30
CA PHE A 123 4.26 0.24 -7.57
C PHE A 123 3.50 -0.83 -6.80
N GLY A 124 3.00 -1.84 -7.50
CA GLY A 124 2.21 -2.92 -6.89
C GLY A 124 2.54 -4.28 -7.45
N PHE A 125 1.93 -5.32 -6.87
CA PHE A 125 2.24 -6.73 -7.15
C PHE A 125 1.02 -7.48 -7.70
N PRO A 126 0.60 -7.21 -8.95
CA PRO A 126 -0.55 -7.90 -9.52
C PRO A 126 -0.30 -9.40 -9.67
N VAL A 127 -1.38 -10.15 -9.86
CA VAL A 127 -1.35 -11.62 -9.97
C VAL A 127 -0.36 -12.06 -11.06
N ARG A 128 0.52 -13.03 -10.73
CA ARG A 128 1.62 -13.53 -11.59
C ARG A 128 2.73 -12.51 -11.90
N ARG A 129 2.82 -11.43 -11.13
CA ARG A 129 3.85 -10.38 -11.25
C ARG A 129 4.43 -10.06 -9.89
N ASP A 130 4.96 -11.07 -9.21
CA ASP A 130 5.54 -10.93 -7.88
C ASP A 130 6.77 -9.99 -7.86
N ALA A 131 7.43 -9.80 -9.00
CA ALA A 131 8.50 -8.80 -9.17
C ALA A 131 8.00 -7.34 -9.10
N GLY A 132 6.68 -7.14 -9.14
CA GLY A 132 6.01 -5.85 -9.12
C GLY A 132 6.02 -5.13 -10.48
N VAL A 133 5.13 -4.16 -10.62
CA VAL A 133 5.01 -3.31 -11.81
C VAL A 133 4.72 -1.86 -11.40
N TRP A 134 5.29 -0.93 -12.17
CA TRP A 134 4.98 0.50 -12.06
C TRP A 134 3.73 0.84 -12.87
N THR A 135 2.87 1.66 -12.26
CA THR A 135 1.70 2.27 -12.90
C THR A 135 1.69 3.76 -12.56
N SER A 136 1.34 4.60 -13.54
CA SER A 136 1.24 6.05 -13.39
C SER A 136 -0.08 6.58 -13.93
N GLY A 137 -0.43 7.80 -13.50
CA GLY A 137 -1.72 8.39 -13.78
C GLY A 137 -1.82 9.82 -13.28
N GLU A 138 -3.04 10.32 -13.26
CA GLU A 138 -3.39 11.62 -12.68
C GLU A 138 -4.36 11.43 -11.52
N LEU A 139 -4.14 12.19 -10.45
CA LEU A 139 -5.07 12.32 -9.33
C LEU A 139 -6.27 13.15 -9.76
N ARG A 140 -7.46 12.69 -9.38
CA ARG A 140 -8.75 13.31 -9.70
C ARG A 140 -9.39 13.91 -8.45
N ARG A 141 -10.71 14.08 -8.45
CA ARG A 141 -11.42 14.72 -7.35
C ARG A 141 -11.52 13.78 -6.16
N PRO A 142 -11.66 14.33 -4.95
CA PRO A 142 -12.12 13.56 -3.80
C PRO A 142 -13.45 12.86 -4.09
N ILE A 143 -13.58 11.64 -3.58
CA ILE A 143 -14.81 10.86 -3.53
C ILE A 143 -15.19 10.65 -2.05
N SER A 144 -16.33 9.99 -1.79
CA SER A 144 -16.77 9.72 -0.41
C SER A 144 -15.75 8.90 0.39
N GLY A 145 -15.74 9.09 1.72
CA GLY A 145 -14.86 8.36 2.63
C GLY A 145 -13.40 8.85 2.66
N GLY A 146 -13.15 10.13 2.34
CA GLY A 146 -11.80 10.72 2.39
C GLY A 146 -10.84 10.20 1.31
N ARG A 147 -11.36 9.55 0.26
CA ARG A 147 -10.58 8.96 -0.82
C ARG A 147 -10.44 9.94 -1.99
N VAL A 148 -9.38 9.77 -2.78
CA VAL A 148 -9.18 10.49 -4.05
C VAL A 148 -9.19 9.50 -5.19
N GLN A 149 -9.93 9.81 -6.25
CA GLN A 149 -9.94 8.95 -7.43
C GLN A 149 -8.61 9.05 -8.18
N MET A 150 -8.09 7.91 -8.63
CA MET A 150 -6.89 7.81 -9.45
C MET A 150 -7.30 7.44 -10.88
N GLN A 151 -6.86 8.22 -11.88
CA GLN A 151 -7.03 7.86 -13.28
C GLN A 151 -5.70 7.43 -13.87
N VAL A 152 -5.59 6.16 -14.20
CA VAL A 152 -4.42 5.58 -14.88
C VAL A 152 -4.36 6.08 -16.33
N VAL A 153 -3.16 6.44 -16.80
CA VAL A 153 -2.97 6.82 -18.22
C VAL A 153 -3.18 5.58 -19.09
N GLN A 154 -3.99 5.69 -20.15
CA GLN A 154 -4.33 4.55 -21.04
C GLN A 154 -3.12 3.83 -21.67
N GLN A 155 -1.93 4.44 -21.63
CA GLN A 155 -0.70 3.89 -22.20
C GLN A 155 0.11 3.01 -21.23
N THR A 156 -0.24 2.95 -19.94
CA THR A 156 0.37 1.97 -19.04
C THR A 156 -0.29 0.61 -19.26
N ALA A 157 0.51 -0.44 -19.46
CA ALA A 157 0.00 -1.79 -19.72
C ALA A 157 -0.80 -2.41 -18.55
N TYR A 158 -0.76 -1.78 -17.36
CA TYR A 158 -1.31 -2.32 -16.12
C TYR A 158 -2.34 -1.38 -15.51
N ARG A 159 -3.45 -1.95 -15.04
CA ARG A 159 -4.45 -1.25 -14.23
C ARG A 159 -4.10 -1.39 -12.76
N ILE A 160 -4.58 -0.47 -11.94
CA ILE A 160 -4.56 -0.64 -10.48
C ILE A 160 -5.60 -1.70 -10.13
N GLU A 161 -5.13 -2.84 -9.64
CA GLU A 161 -5.95 -4.02 -9.34
C GLU A 161 -5.48 -4.69 -8.03
N SER A 162 -6.06 -5.85 -7.71
CA SER A 162 -5.62 -6.62 -6.54
C SER A 162 -4.10 -6.86 -6.56
N GLY A 163 -3.45 -6.61 -5.42
CA GLY A 163 -1.98 -6.60 -5.31
C GLY A 163 -1.35 -5.20 -5.29
N PHE A 164 -2.10 -4.15 -5.65
CA PHE A 164 -1.70 -2.75 -5.41
C PHE A 164 -2.13 -2.21 -4.04
N SER A 165 -3.03 -2.90 -3.33
CA SER A 165 -3.44 -2.46 -1.99
C SER A 165 -2.24 -2.28 -1.05
N GLY A 166 -2.24 -1.17 -0.34
CA GLY A 166 -1.17 -0.77 0.57
C GLY A 166 0.00 -0.05 -0.11
N SER A 167 -0.01 0.08 -1.44
CA SER A 167 1.08 0.75 -2.16
C SER A 167 1.08 2.27 -1.91
N PRO A 168 2.25 2.89 -1.71
CA PRO A 168 2.35 4.34 -1.56
C PRO A 168 2.00 5.06 -2.87
N VAL A 169 1.12 6.06 -2.81
CA VAL A 169 0.81 6.94 -3.94
C VAL A 169 1.79 8.12 -3.92
N TRP A 170 2.77 8.07 -4.82
CA TRP A 170 3.78 9.10 -4.97
C TRP A 170 3.28 10.22 -5.88
N ASP A 171 3.32 11.46 -5.41
CA ASP A 171 2.98 12.65 -6.17
C ASP A 171 4.26 13.28 -6.73
N GLU A 172 4.37 13.41 -8.06
CA GLU A 172 5.59 13.94 -8.69
C GLU A 172 5.73 15.46 -8.52
N ASN A 173 4.64 16.19 -8.27
CA ASN A 173 4.68 17.63 -8.07
C ASN A 173 5.13 17.99 -6.65
N LEU A 174 4.74 17.20 -5.65
CA LEU A 174 4.98 17.46 -4.23
C LEU A 174 6.19 16.73 -3.63
N ASP A 175 6.83 15.87 -4.43
CA ASP A 175 7.98 15.05 -4.05
C ASP A 175 7.72 14.28 -2.74
N GLY A 176 6.61 13.53 -2.70
CA GLY A 176 6.22 12.77 -1.53
C GLY A 176 4.96 11.94 -1.67
N ILE A 177 4.64 11.20 -0.61
CA ILE A 177 3.46 10.35 -0.53
C ILE A 177 2.25 11.14 -0.08
N VAL A 178 1.23 11.19 -0.93
CA VAL A 178 -0.04 11.89 -0.68
C VAL A 178 -1.17 10.95 -0.29
N GLY A 179 -0.93 9.64 -0.36
CA GLY A 179 -1.92 8.64 0.01
C GLY A 179 -1.40 7.21 -0.11
N MET A 180 -2.30 6.28 0.17
CA MET A 180 -2.07 4.85 0.03
C MET A 180 -3.16 4.28 -0.86
N THR A 181 -2.78 3.38 -1.76
CA THR A 181 -3.73 2.72 -2.65
C THR A 181 -4.60 1.77 -1.86
N VAL A 182 -5.91 1.97 -1.96
CA VAL A 182 -6.93 1.04 -1.48
C VAL A 182 -7.74 0.66 -2.71
N THR A 183 -7.65 -0.59 -3.15
CA THR A 183 -8.55 -1.04 -4.21
C THR A 183 -9.97 -1.12 -3.65
N ALA A 184 -10.85 -0.23 -4.12
CA ALA A 184 -12.26 -0.31 -3.81
C ALA A 184 -12.90 -1.47 -4.56
N GLU A 185 -13.12 -2.56 -3.82
CA GLU A 185 -14.15 -3.58 -4.02
C GLU A 185 -14.16 -4.42 -5.31
N LYS A 186 -14.61 -5.67 -5.10
CA LYS A 186 -14.77 -6.73 -6.10
C LYS A 186 -15.43 -6.18 -7.36
N SER A 187 -14.89 -6.57 -8.50
CA SER A 187 -15.60 -6.58 -9.78
C SER A 187 -17.07 -6.92 -9.52
N ARG A 188 -17.98 -5.96 -9.75
CA ARG A 188 -19.38 -6.28 -9.97
C ARG A 188 -19.36 -7.37 -11.03
N GLU A 189 -19.76 -8.60 -10.67
CA GLU A 189 -20.22 -9.54 -11.67
C GLU A 189 -21.25 -8.76 -12.48
N ARG A 190 -21.01 -8.64 -13.79
CA ARG A 190 -21.99 -8.08 -14.70
C ARG A 190 -23.24 -8.96 -14.54
N LEU A 191 -24.29 -8.38 -13.96
CA LEU A 191 -25.66 -8.89 -14.06
C LEU A 191 -26.04 -9.05 -15.53
#